data_AF-J9EJC8-F1
#
_entry.id   AF-J9EJC8-F1
#
_cell.length_a   1.000
_cell.length_b   1.000
_cell.length_c   1.000
_cell.angle_alpha   90.00
_cell.angle_beta   90.00
_cell.angle_gamma   90.00
#
_symmetry.space_group_name_H-M   'P 1'
#
loop_
_entity.id
_entity.type
_entity.pdbx_description
1 polymer ?
#
loop_
_entity_poly.entity_id
_entity_poly.type
_entity_poly.pdbx_seq_one_letter_code
_entity_poly.pdbx_strand_id
1 'polypeptide(L)'
;MAIQDKRLEEHYLRKYSYLAREEVQAVSGCGSPFMLGPYHYGSHYSNIGIVAHYLVRLPPFTDIALEYQDNNFDIADRLFNSIETTWRLASFDSTTDFKELIPEFFYLPDFLMNKENLNLGVRQNGDIVDDVILPKWCQGSARLFVLIHRQALESSVVSSALNYWVDLIFGYKQTGKAAINAINVFHPSTYRMNTVHGLNDEYDELSTSALRTMIQTYGQMPLQLFHSPHLPPLCGKIHQNISNISL
;
A
#
# COMPACT_ATOMS: atom_id res chain seq x y z
N MET A 1 -12.35 -1.73 9.29
CA MET A 1 -12.04 -0.33 8.93
C MET A 1 -10.60 -0.33 8.44
N ALA A 2 -10.24 0.48 7.45
CA ALA A 2 -8.89 0.46 6.87
C ALA A 2 -7.85 1.17 7.76
N ILE A 3 -8.29 2.03 8.68
CA ILE A 3 -7.41 2.78 9.59
C ILE A 3 -6.93 1.88 10.73
N GLN A 4 -5.61 1.85 10.91
CA GLN A 4 -4.96 1.10 11.99
C GLN A 4 -4.98 1.87 13.32
N ASP A 5 -4.73 3.19 13.28
CA ASP A 5 -4.76 4.06 14.46
C ASP A 5 -5.99 4.99 14.45
N LYS A 6 -6.88 4.77 15.42
CA LYS A 6 -8.13 5.52 15.57
C LYS A 6 -7.93 7.04 15.67
N ARG A 7 -6.77 7.52 16.13
CA ARG A 7 -6.47 8.96 16.22
C ARG A 7 -6.47 9.63 14.86
N LEU A 8 -6.20 8.89 13.78
CA LEU A 8 -6.21 9.42 12.42
C LEU A 8 -7.58 9.38 11.74
N GLU A 9 -8.57 8.71 12.34
CA GLU A 9 -9.90 8.54 11.75
C GLU A 9 -10.55 9.90 11.42
N GLU A 10 -10.51 10.83 12.37
CA GLU A 10 -11.07 12.17 12.20
C GLU A 10 -10.38 12.94 11.05
N HIS A 11 -9.06 12.78 10.90
CA HIS A 11 -8.32 13.42 9.82
C HIS A 11 -8.85 12.99 8.45
N TYR A 12 -8.96 11.68 8.21
CA TYR A 12 -9.42 11.15 6.92
C TYR A 12 -10.88 11.49 6.64
N LEU A 13 -11.75 11.41 7.65
CA LEU A 13 -13.16 11.79 7.51
C LEU A 13 -13.32 13.29 7.21
N ARG A 14 -12.54 14.15 7.88
CA ARG A 14 -12.56 15.60 7.63
C ARG A 14 -12.07 15.93 6.23
N LYS A 15 -10.99 15.29 5.77
CA LYS A 15 -10.46 15.44 4.41
C LYS A 15 -11.50 15.03 3.36
N TYR A 16 -12.10 13.86 3.50
CA TYR A 16 -13.15 13.39 2.58
C TYR A 16 -14.32 14.37 2.53
N SER A 17 -14.80 14.81 3.70
CA SER A 17 -15.93 15.74 3.82
C SER A 17 -15.61 17.12 3.24
N TYR A 18 -14.36 17.56 3.34
CA TYR A 18 -13.90 18.80 2.73
C TYR A 18 -13.94 18.72 1.20
N LEU A 19 -13.33 17.68 0.63
CA LEU A 19 -13.32 17.46 -0.82
C LEU A 19 -14.74 17.28 -1.39
N ALA A 20 -15.63 16.60 -0.66
CA ALA A 20 -17.03 16.42 -1.07
C ALA A 20 -17.79 17.75 -1.16
N ARG A 21 -17.45 18.74 -0.31
CA ARG A 21 -18.04 20.08 -0.39
C ARG A 21 -17.46 20.88 -1.56
N GLU A 22 -16.16 20.77 -1.78
CA GLU A 22 -15.51 21.43 -2.93
C GLU A 22 -16.06 20.92 -4.26
N GLU A 23 -16.29 19.61 -4.39
CA GLU A 23 -16.89 19.01 -5.58
C GLU A 23 -18.25 19.63 -5.89
N VAL A 24 -19.15 19.73 -4.89
CA VAL A 24 -20.48 20.35 -5.06
C VAL A 24 -20.39 21.82 -5.48
N GLN A 25 -19.39 22.55 -4.99
CA GLN A 25 -19.19 23.97 -5.33
C GLN A 25 -18.57 24.15 -6.73
N ALA A 26 -17.69 23.25 -7.15
CA ALA A 26 -16.97 23.29 -8.43
C ALA A 26 -17.87 23.02 -9.65
N VAL A 27 -19.03 22.38 -9.47
CA VAL A 27 -20.06 22.19 -10.54
C VAL A 27 -20.57 23.54 -11.10
N SER A 28 -20.22 24.68 -10.49
CA SER A 28 -20.67 26.02 -10.88
C SER A 28 -19.74 26.81 -11.82
N GLY A 29 -18.83 26.18 -12.60
CA GLY A 29 -18.19 26.94 -13.70
C GLY A 29 -16.85 26.51 -14.27
N CYS A 30 -16.28 25.34 -13.96
CA CYS A 30 -15.03 24.92 -14.61
C CYS A 30 -15.07 23.43 -14.98
N GLY A 31 -15.15 23.14 -16.29
CA GLY A 31 -15.06 21.79 -16.84
C GLY A 31 -13.64 21.27 -16.77
N SER A 32 -13.20 20.84 -15.59
CA SER A 32 -12.02 19.97 -15.50
C SER A 32 -12.40 18.59 -16.06
N PRO A 33 -11.66 18.05 -17.04
CA PRO A 33 -11.93 16.72 -17.61
C PRO A 33 -11.74 15.57 -16.61
N PHE A 34 -11.12 15.85 -15.46
CA PHE A 34 -10.88 14.86 -14.42
C PHE A 34 -11.98 14.92 -13.35
N MET A 35 -12.75 13.84 -13.23
CA MET A 35 -13.75 13.67 -12.18
C MET A 35 -13.05 13.67 -10.80
N LEU A 36 -13.11 14.80 -10.10
CA LEU A 36 -12.51 15.02 -8.78
C LEU A 36 -13.50 14.58 -7.68
N GLY A 37 -13.74 13.28 -7.59
CA GLY A 37 -14.51 12.72 -6.46
C GLY A 37 -13.73 12.80 -5.13
N PRO A 38 -14.41 12.90 -3.98
CA PRO A 38 -13.78 12.92 -2.67
C PRO A 38 -13.06 11.60 -2.37
N TYR A 39 -11.95 11.70 -1.65
CA TYR A 39 -11.12 10.55 -1.28
C TYR A 39 -10.54 10.71 0.13
N HIS A 40 -10.23 9.58 0.76
CA HIS A 40 -9.48 9.54 2.01
C HIS A 40 -7.97 9.63 1.72
N TYR A 41 -7.50 8.85 0.75
CA TYR A 41 -6.09 8.69 0.43
C TYR A 41 -5.74 9.33 -0.92
N GLY A 42 -4.71 10.17 -0.96
CA GLY A 42 -4.34 10.96 -2.15
C GLY A 42 -3.48 10.22 -3.17
N SER A 43 -2.94 9.07 -2.80
CA SER A 43 -2.20 8.13 -3.64
C SER A 43 -2.70 6.72 -3.35
N HIS A 44 -2.17 5.70 -4.01
CA HIS A 44 -2.54 4.30 -3.79
C HIS A 44 -1.60 3.58 -2.82
N TYR A 45 -2.10 2.56 -2.11
CA TYR A 45 -1.29 1.71 -1.20
C TYR A 45 -0.24 0.85 -1.92
N SER A 46 -0.33 0.74 -3.24
CA SER A 46 0.60 -0.01 -4.08
C SER A 46 0.88 0.77 -5.37
N ASN A 47 2.15 1.07 -5.61
CA ASN A 47 2.66 1.66 -6.84
C ASN A 47 4.14 1.29 -6.98
N ILE A 48 4.71 1.57 -8.16
CA ILE A 48 6.10 1.24 -8.48
C ILE A 48 7.11 1.96 -7.56
N GLY A 49 6.82 3.18 -7.09
CA GLY A 49 7.68 3.89 -6.14
C GLY A 49 7.75 3.17 -4.78
N ILE A 50 6.63 2.60 -4.32
CA ILE A 50 6.59 1.79 -3.08
C ILE A 50 7.42 0.51 -3.25
N VAL A 51 7.28 -0.18 -4.38
CA VAL A 51 8.04 -1.40 -4.68
C VAL A 51 9.53 -1.10 -4.76
N ALA A 52 9.92 -0.06 -5.51
CA ALA A 52 11.32 0.38 -5.62
C ALA A 52 11.88 0.83 -4.27
N HIS A 53 11.09 1.52 -3.43
CA HIS A 53 11.48 1.90 -2.09
C HIS A 53 11.81 0.69 -1.20
N TYR A 54 10.95 -0.34 -1.18
CA TYR A 54 11.23 -1.56 -0.42
C TYR A 54 12.42 -2.35 -0.99
N LEU A 55 12.51 -2.46 -2.31
CA LEU A 55 13.46 -3.34 -2.98
C LEU A 55 14.74 -2.62 -3.45
N VAL A 56 15.00 -1.39 -3.00
CA VAL A 56 16.14 -0.55 -3.45
C VAL A 56 17.50 -1.26 -3.39
N ARG A 57 17.66 -2.28 -2.54
CA ARG A 57 18.88 -3.10 -2.36
C ARG A 57 19.02 -4.28 -3.33
N LEU A 58 18.02 -4.53 -4.17
CA LEU A 58 18.01 -5.67 -5.09
C LEU A 58 17.93 -5.21 -6.55
N PRO A 59 18.78 -5.74 -7.45
CA PRO A 59 18.56 -5.56 -8.89
C PRO A 59 17.30 -6.33 -9.35
N PRO A 60 16.56 -5.81 -10.34
CA PRO A 60 16.76 -4.55 -11.07
C PRO A 60 16.15 -3.32 -10.36
N PHE A 61 15.61 -3.46 -9.16
CA PHE A 61 14.90 -2.38 -8.46
C PHE A 61 15.84 -1.26 -7.98
N THR A 62 17.12 -1.56 -7.75
CA THR A 62 18.16 -0.55 -7.55
C THR A 62 18.22 0.41 -8.72
N ASP A 63 18.25 -0.09 -9.96
CA ASP A 63 18.33 0.73 -11.17
C ASP A 63 17.05 1.57 -11.33
N ILE A 64 15.89 0.96 -11.07
CA ILE A 64 14.61 1.68 -11.06
C ILE A 64 14.65 2.83 -10.04
N ALA A 65 15.10 2.58 -8.80
CA ALA A 65 15.16 3.61 -7.77
C ALA A 65 16.08 4.79 -8.16
N LEU A 66 17.20 4.51 -8.84
CA LEU A 66 18.11 5.53 -9.37
C LEU A 66 17.46 6.34 -10.50
N GLU A 67 16.79 5.67 -11.46
CA GLU A 67 16.07 6.33 -12.55
C GLU A 67 15.00 7.30 -12.04
N TYR A 68 14.33 6.96 -10.93
CA TYR A 68 13.34 7.82 -10.28
C TYR A 68 13.91 9.13 -9.69
N GLN A 69 15.23 9.21 -9.50
CA GLN A 69 15.90 10.28 -8.74
C GLN A 69 17.13 10.80 -9.50
N ASP A 70 17.00 10.99 -10.81
CA ASP A 70 18.05 11.54 -11.69
C ASP A 70 19.41 10.81 -11.56
N ASN A 71 19.37 9.48 -11.53
CA ASN A 71 20.51 8.58 -11.33
C ASN A 71 21.25 8.76 -10.00
N ASN A 72 20.56 9.26 -8.97
CA ASN A 72 21.04 9.29 -7.59
C ASN A 72 20.09 8.51 -6.69
N PHE A 73 20.55 8.06 -5.52
CA PHE A 73 19.61 7.58 -4.52
C PHE A 73 18.84 8.76 -3.91
N ASP A 74 17.63 8.49 -3.44
CA ASP A 74 16.87 9.45 -2.63
C ASP A 74 17.66 9.83 -1.36
N ILE A 75 17.27 10.90 -0.68
CA ILE A 75 17.90 11.28 0.58
C ILE A 75 17.80 10.14 1.59
N ALA A 76 18.88 9.90 2.33
CA ALA A 76 19.03 8.79 3.25
C ALA A 76 17.85 8.62 4.23
N ASP A 77 17.29 9.72 4.74
CA ASP A 77 16.15 9.69 5.68
C ASP A 77 14.82 9.23 5.05
N ARG A 78 14.67 9.33 3.73
CA ARG A 78 13.49 8.84 2.99
C ARG A 78 13.65 7.42 2.47
N LEU A 79 14.87 6.88 2.43
CA LEU A 79 15.11 5.51 2.02
C LEU A 79 14.58 4.51 3.04
N PHE A 80 14.25 3.32 2.57
CA PHE A 80 13.84 2.21 3.42
C PHE A 80 15.02 1.75 4.29
N ASN A 81 15.09 2.26 5.52
CA ASN A 81 16.21 2.02 6.44
C ASN A 81 15.81 1.23 7.70
N SER A 82 14.53 1.18 8.05
CA SER A 82 14.06 0.54 9.29
C SER A 82 12.64 0.00 9.14
N ILE A 83 12.44 -1.24 9.61
CA ILE A 83 11.10 -1.86 9.68
C ILE A 83 10.19 -1.05 10.61
N GLU A 84 10.70 -0.67 11.78
CA GLU A 84 9.92 0.05 12.79
C GLU A 84 9.50 1.43 12.28
N THR A 85 10.43 2.20 11.74
CA THR A 85 10.14 3.53 11.19
C THR A 85 9.11 3.44 10.07
N THR A 86 9.27 2.47 9.16
CA THR A 86 8.37 2.30 8.02
C THR A 86 6.96 1.89 8.46
N TRP A 87 6.85 0.98 9.43
CA TRP A 87 5.58 0.61 10.05
C TRP A 87 4.91 1.83 10.67
N ARG A 88 5.61 2.57 11.53
CA ARG A 88 5.05 3.75 12.21
C ARG A 88 4.55 4.80 11.22
N LEU A 89 5.33 5.10 10.17
CA LEU A 89 4.95 6.04 9.11
C LEU A 89 3.67 5.59 8.40
N ALA A 90 3.59 4.32 7.99
CA ALA A 90 2.43 3.78 7.29
C ALA A 90 1.18 3.63 8.19
N SER A 91 1.38 3.49 9.50
CA SER A 91 0.30 3.21 10.46
C SER A 91 -0.27 4.46 11.12
N PHE A 92 0.57 5.42 11.54
CA PHE A 92 0.12 6.54 12.37
C PHE A 92 0.98 7.82 12.40
N ASP A 93 2.27 7.78 12.08
CA ASP A 93 3.15 8.96 12.13
C ASP A 93 2.98 9.88 10.91
N SER A 94 2.41 9.36 9.81
CA SER A 94 2.15 10.13 8.59
C SER A 94 0.70 9.96 8.15
N THR A 95 0.12 11.05 7.62
CA THR A 95 -1.22 11.03 7.02
C THR A 95 -1.21 10.77 5.53
N THR A 96 -0.01 10.76 4.91
CA THR A 96 0.19 10.59 3.46
C THR A 96 0.87 9.28 3.11
N ASP A 97 1.25 8.49 4.12
CA ASP A 97 1.93 7.21 3.97
C ASP A 97 1.00 6.10 4.43
N PHE A 98 0.54 5.27 3.50
CA PHE A 98 -0.43 4.19 3.75
C PHE A 98 -0.11 3.00 2.82
N LYS A 99 1.19 2.75 2.61
CA LYS A 99 1.68 1.63 1.80
C LYS A 99 1.26 0.31 2.44
N GLU A 100 0.86 -0.63 1.59
CA GLU A 100 0.69 -2.03 2.00
C GLU A 100 1.98 -2.82 1.72
N LEU A 101 2.13 -3.96 2.40
CA LEU A 101 3.30 -4.81 2.24
C LEU A 101 3.32 -5.47 0.85
N ILE A 102 4.54 -5.71 0.35
CA ILE A 102 4.81 -6.52 -0.85
C ILE A 102 5.05 -7.99 -0.47
N PRO A 103 4.86 -8.95 -1.39
CA PRO A 103 5.04 -10.38 -1.12
C PRO A 103 6.42 -10.76 -0.55
N GLU A 104 7.48 -10.04 -0.92
CA GLU A 104 8.87 -10.29 -0.54
C GLU A 104 9.06 -10.32 0.98
N PHE A 105 8.25 -9.57 1.74
CA PHE A 105 8.23 -9.61 3.21
C PHE A 105 7.95 -11.00 3.80
N PHE A 106 7.41 -11.93 3.00
CA PHE A 106 6.98 -13.26 3.44
C PHE A 106 7.80 -14.41 2.85
N TYR A 107 8.77 -14.14 1.97
CA TYR A 107 9.63 -15.20 1.43
C TYR A 107 11.07 -14.82 1.06
N LEU A 108 11.38 -13.54 0.88
CA LEU A 108 12.68 -13.09 0.39
C LEU A 108 13.40 -12.29 1.47
N PRO A 109 14.43 -12.81 2.17
CA PRO A 109 15.17 -12.02 3.15
C PRO A 109 16.14 -11.02 2.51
N ASP A 110 16.52 -11.24 1.25
CA ASP A 110 17.59 -10.52 0.56
C ASP A 110 17.34 -9.02 0.43
N PHE A 111 16.08 -8.57 0.30
CA PHE A 111 15.78 -7.13 0.16
C PHE A 111 16.08 -6.30 1.42
N LEU A 112 16.32 -6.96 2.55
CA LEU A 112 16.66 -6.33 3.82
C LEU A 112 18.18 -6.15 3.99
N MET A 113 18.99 -6.70 3.09
CA MET A 113 20.45 -6.73 3.19
C MET A 113 21.09 -5.97 2.03
N ASN A 114 22.06 -5.11 2.32
CA ASN A 114 22.83 -4.36 1.32
C ASN A 114 24.02 -5.18 0.80
N LYS A 115 23.74 -6.31 0.16
CA LYS A 115 24.78 -7.25 -0.31
C LYS A 115 25.72 -6.64 -1.36
N GLU A 116 25.21 -5.70 -2.14
CA GLU A 116 25.97 -5.01 -3.19
C GLU A 116 26.80 -3.83 -2.67
N ASN A 117 26.79 -3.58 -1.34
CA ASN A 117 27.49 -2.45 -0.71
C ASN A 117 27.15 -1.09 -1.36
N LEU A 118 25.87 -0.88 -1.65
CA LEU A 118 25.36 0.35 -2.23
C LEU A 118 25.63 1.53 -1.29
N ASN A 119 26.03 2.68 -1.84
CA ASN A 119 26.14 3.92 -1.08
C ASN A 119 24.77 4.59 -0.96
N LEU A 120 24.01 4.23 0.08
CA LEU A 120 22.66 4.75 0.34
C LEU A 120 22.67 6.06 1.16
N GLY A 121 23.86 6.63 1.40
CA GLY A 121 24.03 7.92 2.06
C GLY A 121 23.99 7.87 3.59
N VAL A 122 23.99 9.06 4.18
CA VAL A 122 24.02 9.28 5.64
C VAL A 122 22.82 10.13 6.03
N ARG A 123 22.10 9.66 7.05
CA ARG A 123 20.91 10.33 7.60
C ARG A 123 21.30 11.58 8.37
N GLN A 124 20.34 12.47 8.59
CA GLN A 124 20.53 13.70 9.36
C GLN A 124 21.04 13.46 10.79
N ASN A 125 20.72 12.30 11.38
CA ASN A 125 21.20 11.91 12.70
C ASN A 125 22.64 11.33 12.70
N GLY A 126 23.28 11.24 11.53
CA GLY A 126 24.63 10.70 11.35
C GLY A 126 24.69 9.19 11.06
N ASP A 127 23.56 8.49 11.06
CA ASP A 127 23.53 7.05 10.78
C ASP A 127 23.74 6.80 9.28
N ILE A 128 24.62 5.86 8.94
CA ILE A 128 24.80 5.38 7.57
C ILE A 128 23.62 4.46 7.23
N VAL A 129 23.04 4.64 6.03
CA VAL A 129 22.02 3.71 5.52
C VAL A 129 22.74 2.53 4.86
N ASP A 130 22.51 1.34 5.40
CA ASP A 130 23.12 0.09 4.92
C ASP A 130 22.07 -1.04 4.95
N ASP A 131 22.29 -2.13 5.68
CA ASP A 131 21.24 -3.12 5.99
C ASP A 131 20.01 -2.46 6.65
N VAL A 132 18.82 -3.01 6.39
CA VAL A 132 17.59 -2.53 7.02
C VAL A 132 17.63 -2.86 8.51
N ILE A 133 17.36 -1.87 9.35
CA ILE A 133 17.26 -2.03 10.80
C ILE A 133 16.05 -2.91 11.12
N LEU A 134 16.34 -4.09 11.65
CA LEU A 134 15.35 -5.11 12.00
C LEU A 134 14.91 -5.00 13.47
N PRO A 135 13.70 -5.48 13.80
CA PRO A 135 13.26 -5.61 15.18
C PRO A 135 14.21 -6.47 16.03
N LYS A 136 14.32 -6.16 17.33
CA LYS A 136 15.22 -6.85 18.28
C LYS A 136 15.01 -8.36 18.34
N TRP A 137 13.79 -8.84 18.15
CA TRP A 137 13.45 -10.26 18.17
C TRP A 137 14.05 -11.05 16.99
N CYS A 138 14.52 -10.37 15.94
CA CYS A 138 15.21 -10.98 14.81
C CYS A 138 16.68 -11.28 15.08
N GLN A 139 17.27 -10.72 16.14
CA GLN A 139 18.70 -10.87 16.46
C GLN A 139 19.63 -10.56 15.26
N GLY A 140 19.25 -9.56 14.44
CA GLY A 140 19.98 -9.19 13.22
C GLY A 140 19.78 -10.13 12.02
N SER A 141 18.94 -11.16 12.12
CA SER A 141 18.70 -12.10 11.02
C SER A 141 17.50 -11.71 10.16
N ALA A 142 17.76 -11.25 8.93
CA ALA A 142 16.74 -11.01 7.91
C ALA A 142 15.93 -12.28 7.59
N ARG A 143 16.60 -13.44 7.60
CA ARG A 143 15.94 -14.74 7.42
C ARG A 143 14.95 -15.04 8.54
N LEU A 144 15.32 -14.81 9.80
CA LEU A 144 14.42 -15.01 10.93
C LEU A 144 13.21 -14.06 10.87
N PHE A 145 13.44 -12.80 10.49
CA PHE A 145 12.37 -11.82 10.25
C PHE A 145 11.32 -12.35 9.26
N VAL A 146 11.76 -12.78 8.08
CA VAL A 146 10.88 -13.30 7.02
C VAL A 146 10.18 -14.59 7.44
N LEU A 147 10.88 -15.51 8.12
CA LEU A 147 10.27 -16.75 8.61
C LEU A 147 9.13 -16.48 9.61
N ILE A 148 9.34 -15.54 10.53
CA ILE A 148 8.31 -15.13 11.51
C ILE A 148 7.16 -14.41 10.81
N HIS A 149 7.44 -13.52 9.85
CA HIS A 149 6.40 -12.87 9.05
C HIS A 149 5.52 -13.88 8.31
N ARG A 150 6.14 -14.88 7.67
CA ARG A 150 5.41 -15.98 7.02
C ARG A 150 4.58 -16.79 8.03
N GLN A 151 5.16 -17.14 9.17
CA GLN A 151 4.42 -17.85 10.22
C GLN A 151 3.22 -17.04 10.74
N ALA A 152 3.37 -15.71 10.87
CA ALA A 152 2.29 -14.83 11.28
C ALA A 152 1.18 -14.76 10.22
N LEU A 153 1.52 -14.65 8.93
CA LEU A 153 0.57 -14.66 7.82
C LEU A 153 -0.27 -15.95 7.79
N GLU A 154 0.37 -17.10 8.04
CA GLU A 154 -0.27 -18.42 8.07
C GLU A 154 -0.93 -18.76 9.43
N SER A 155 -0.91 -17.82 10.39
CA SER A 155 -1.47 -18.06 11.72
C SER A 155 -3.00 -18.13 11.69
N SER A 156 -3.59 -18.76 12.71
CA SER A 156 -5.04 -18.79 12.90
C SER A 156 -5.62 -17.38 13.09
N VAL A 157 -4.86 -16.47 13.70
CA VAL A 157 -5.26 -15.07 13.91
C VAL A 157 -5.48 -14.39 12.57
N VAL A 158 -4.48 -14.43 11.67
CA VAL A 158 -4.60 -13.82 10.34
C VAL A 158 -5.64 -14.56 9.51
N SER A 159 -5.63 -15.89 9.50
CA SER A 159 -6.61 -16.70 8.77
C SER A 159 -8.06 -16.34 9.12
N SER A 160 -8.35 -16.10 10.41
CA SER A 160 -9.70 -15.75 10.88
C SER A 160 -10.20 -14.37 10.43
N ALA A 161 -9.30 -13.48 10.00
CA ALA A 161 -9.59 -12.09 9.71
C ALA A 161 -9.19 -11.64 8.29
N LEU A 162 -8.45 -12.47 7.54
CA LEU A 162 -7.90 -12.11 6.24
C LEU A 162 -8.99 -11.73 5.24
N ASN A 163 -10.16 -12.37 5.33
CA ASN A 163 -11.32 -12.04 4.49
C ASN A 163 -11.75 -10.57 4.59
N TYR A 164 -11.54 -9.91 5.75
CA TYR A 164 -11.83 -8.48 5.88
C TYR A 164 -10.86 -7.58 5.12
N TRP A 165 -9.60 -7.99 4.98
CA TRP A 165 -8.63 -7.30 4.12
C TRP A 165 -8.97 -7.55 2.65
N VAL A 166 -9.33 -8.79 2.28
CA VAL A 166 -9.80 -9.11 0.91
C VAL A 166 -11.03 -8.28 0.54
N ASP A 167 -11.97 -8.06 1.47
CA ASP A 167 -13.13 -7.19 1.26
C ASP A 167 -12.75 -5.74 0.90
N LEU A 168 -11.67 -5.21 1.49
CA LEU A 168 -11.17 -3.85 1.24
C LEU A 168 -10.47 -3.76 -0.12
N ILE A 169 -9.61 -4.73 -0.43
CA ILE A 169 -8.72 -4.68 -1.58
C ILE A 169 -9.41 -5.16 -2.86
N PHE A 170 -10.19 -6.24 -2.79
CA PHE A 170 -10.81 -6.89 -3.96
C PHE A 170 -12.33 -6.99 -3.88
N GLY A 171 -12.92 -6.70 -2.72
CA GLY A 171 -14.31 -7.02 -2.44
C GLY A 171 -15.27 -5.83 -2.41
N TYR A 172 -16.39 -6.03 -1.73
CA TYR A 172 -17.50 -5.07 -1.71
C TYR A 172 -17.18 -3.73 -1.02
N LYS A 173 -16.08 -3.66 -0.23
CA LYS A 173 -15.62 -2.43 0.43
C LYS A 173 -14.56 -1.66 -0.39
N GLN A 174 -14.28 -2.07 -1.63
CA GLN A 174 -13.37 -1.34 -2.52
C GLN A 174 -13.99 -0.04 -3.06
N THR A 175 -15.32 -0.02 -3.24
CA THR A 175 -16.06 1.10 -3.86
C THR A 175 -17.38 1.42 -3.14
N GLY A 176 -18.00 2.55 -3.52
CA GLY A 176 -19.33 2.94 -3.08
C GLY A 176 -19.45 3.25 -1.58
N LYS A 177 -20.66 3.15 -1.04
CA LYS A 177 -20.95 3.51 0.37
C LYS A 177 -20.20 2.63 1.37
N ALA A 178 -19.97 1.36 1.03
CA ALA A 178 -19.20 0.43 1.85
C ALA A 178 -17.74 0.88 2.01
N ALA A 179 -17.10 1.35 0.92
CA ALA A 179 -15.76 1.94 0.98
C ALA A 179 -15.71 3.21 1.82
N ILE A 180 -16.71 4.10 1.68
CA ILE A 180 -16.80 5.33 2.49
C ILE A 180 -16.86 4.99 3.98
N ASN A 181 -17.77 4.09 4.35
CA ASN A 181 -17.95 3.66 5.75
C ASN A 181 -16.71 2.93 6.29
N ALA A 182 -15.93 2.28 5.43
CA ALA A 182 -14.70 1.60 5.81
C ALA A 182 -13.46 2.51 5.82
N ILE A 183 -13.59 3.77 5.39
CA ILE A 183 -12.50 4.74 5.18
C ILE A 183 -11.49 4.17 4.17
N ASN A 184 -12.00 3.71 3.03
CA ASN A 184 -11.25 2.96 2.02
C ASN A 184 -11.44 3.54 0.61
N VAL A 185 -11.40 4.86 0.48
CA VAL A 185 -11.60 5.56 -0.80
C VAL A 185 -10.30 6.22 -1.20
N PHE A 186 -9.77 5.83 -2.35
CA PHE A 186 -8.51 6.32 -2.90
C PHE A 186 -8.78 7.41 -3.94
N HIS A 187 -7.71 8.08 -4.38
CA HIS A 187 -7.82 9.13 -5.38
C HIS A 187 -8.52 8.60 -6.65
N PRO A 188 -9.46 9.35 -7.26
CA PRO A 188 -10.24 8.91 -8.41
C PRO A 188 -9.42 8.38 -9.59
N SER A 189 -8.22 8.91 -9.82
CA SER A 189 -7.32 8.48 -10.90
C SER A 189 -6.79 7.05 -10.75
N THR A 190 -6.87 6.47 -9.55
CA THR A 190 -6.44 5.08 -9.29
C THR A 190 -7.47 4.05 -9.78
N TYR A 191 -8.72 4.45 -10.02
CA TYR A 191 -9.79 3.56 -10.45
C TYR A 191 -9.93 3.51 -11.98
N ARG A 192 -9.80 2.31 -12.56
CA ARG A 192 -9.84 2.06 -14.00
C ARG A 192 -11.05 2.71 -14.72
N MET A 193 -12.24 2.70 -14.12
CA MET A 193 -13.44 3.26 -14.75
C MET A 193 -13.31 4.77 -15.03
N ASN A 194 -12.72 5.52 -14.09
CA ASN A 194 -12.52 6.96 -14.24
C ASN A 194 -11.43 7.26 -15.28
N THR A 195 -10.46 6.36 -15.41
CA THR A 195 -9.38 6.45 -16.40
C THR A 195 -9.87 6.24 -17.83
N VAL A 196 -10.79 5.28 -18.06
CA VAL A 196 -11.27 4.93 -19.40
C VAL A 196 -12.25 5.96 -19.94
N HIS A 197 -13.10 6.55 -19.08
CA HIS A 197 -13.99 7.64 -19.51
C HIS A 197 -13.19 8.87 -19.98
N GLY A 198 -12.09 9.21 -19.31
CA GLY A 198 -11.18 10.30 -19.73
C GLY A 198 -10.21 9.95 -20.86
N LEU A 199 -10.36 8.82 -21.57
CA LEU A 199 -9.58 8.51 -22.79
C LEU A 199 -10.43 8.53 -24.06
N ASN A 200 -11.75 8.60 -23.93
CA ASN A 200 -12.69 8.64 -25.06
C ASN A 200 -12.92 10.06 -25.59
N ASP A 201 -12.47 11.10 -24.88
CA ASP A 201 -12.46 12.46 -25.42
C ASP A 201 -11.15 12.68 -26.21
N GLU A 202 -11.19 13.50 -27.26
CA GLU A 202 -10.00 13.88 -28.05
C GLU A 202 -9.07 14.78 -27.20
N TYR A 203 -8.23 14.17 -26.36
CA TYR A 203 -7.17 14.87 -25.64
C TYR A 203 -5.94 15.06 -26.53
N ASP A 204 -5.19 16.14 -26.29
CA ASP A 204 -3.88 16.33 -26.92
C ASP A 204 -2.86 15.28 -26.42
N GLU A 205 -1.77 15.13 -27.18
CA GLU A 205 -0.72 14.14 -26.90
C GLU A 205 -0.07 14.36 -25.52
N LEU A 206 0.07 15.63 -25.11
CA LEU A 206 0.64 16.02 -23.81
C LEU A 206 -0.25 15.58 -22.65
N SER A 207 -1.56 15.85 -22.71
CA SER A 207 -2.51 15.44 -21.67
C SER A 207 -2.63 13.92 -21.58
N THR A 208 -2.60 13.23 -22.73
CA THR A 208 -2.60 11.76 -22.79
C THR A 208 -1.33 11.18 -22.17
N SER A 209 -0.16 11.78 -22.45
CA SER A 209 1.12 11.39 -21.86
C SER A 209 1.13 11.61 -20.35
N ALA A 210 0.70 12.78 -19.89
CA ALA A 210 0.62 13.11 -18.46
C ALA A 210 -0.32 12.15 -17.71
N LEU A 211 -1.47 11.81 -18.30
CA LEU A 211 -2.41 10.85 -17.73
C LEU A 211 -1.78 9.44 -17.63
N ARG A 212 -1.08 8.97 -18.67
CA ARG A 212 -0.37 7.68 -18.62
C ARG A 212 0.67 7.64 -17.51
N THR A 213 1.49 8.69 -17.40
CA THR A 213 2.50 8.81 -16.34
C THR A 213 1.85 8.84 -14.96
N MET A 214 0.75 9.57 -14.80
CA MET A 214 -0.01 9.60 -13.53
C MET A 214 -0.51 8.20 -13.16
N ILE A 215 -1.14 7.49 -14.09
CA ILE A 215 -1.64 6.12 -13.86
C ILE A 215 -0.50 5.16 -13.46
N GLN A 216 0.66 5.27 -14.12
CA GLN A 216 1.81 4.42 -13.85
C GLN A 216 2.43 4.69 -12.47
N THR A 217 2.43 5.94 -12.01
CA THR A 217 3.14 6.37 -10.79
C THR A 217 2.25 6.43 -9.55
N TYR A 218 0.96 6.80 -9.68
CA TYR A 218 0.04 6.96 -8.54
C TYR A 218 -0.49 5.62 -8.02
N GLY A 219 -0.40 4.56 -8.84
CA GLY A 219 -0.90 3.23 -8.53
C GLY A 219 -2.29 2.96 -9.10
N GLN A 220 -2.63 1.68 -9.21
CA GLN A 220 -3.84 1.20 -9.85
C GLN A 220 -4.63 0.31 -8.89
N MET A 221 -5.91 0.61 -8.75
CA MET A 221 -6.84 -0.22 -7.99
C MET A 221 -6.98 -1.58 -8.69
N PRO A 222 -6.81 -2.72 -7.99
CA PRO A 222 -7.08 -4.02 -8.57
C PRO A 222 -8.55 -4.17 -8.94
N LEU A 223 -8.86 -5.12 -9.81
CA LEU A 223 -10.24 -5.42 -10.19
C LEU A 223 -11.06 -5.84 -8.96
N GLN A 224 -12.24 -5.26 -8.79
CA GLN A 224 -13.23 -5.74 -7.82
C GLN A 224 -13.73 -7.13 -8.26
N LEU A 225 -13.48 -8.14 -7.45
CA LEU A 225 -13.79 -9.54 -7.75
C LEU A 225 -15.20 -9.94 -7.32
N PHE A 226 -15.78 -9.27 -6.32
CA PHE A 226 -17.09 -9.61 -5.78
C PHE A 226 -17.76 -8.44 -5.05
N HIS A 227 -19.09 -8.48 -4.95
CA HIS A 227 -19.93 -7.43 -4.37
C HIS A 227 -20.63 -7.81 -3.05
N SER A 228 -20.30 -8.97 -2.50
CA SER A 228 -20.80 -9.44 -1.20
C SER A 228 -19.63 -9.78 -0.26
N PRO A 229 -19.82 -9.87 1.07
CA PRO A 229 -18.72 -10.16 1.98
C PRO A 229 -17.97 -11.46 1.65
N HIS A 230 -16.65 -11.41 1.64
CA HIS A 230 -15.81 -12.59 1.48
C HIS A 230 -16.00 -13.54 2.67
N LEU A 231 -16.29 -14.80 2.38
CA LEU A 231 -16.48 -15.80 3.42
C LEU A 231 -15.16 -16.04 4.18
N PRO A 232 -15.19 -16.18 5.52
CA PRO A 232 -14.00 -16.61 6.24
C PRO A 232 -13.56 -17.99 5.72
N PRO A 233 -12.26 -18.34 5.84
CA PRO A 233 -11.80 -19.68 5.49
C PRO A 233 -12.66 -20.72 6.20
N LEU A 234 -12.91 -21.85 5.55
CA LEU A 234 -13.63 -23.00 6.12
C LEU A 234 -12.76 -23.70 7.19
N CYS A 235 -12.28 -22.97 8.20
CA CYS A 235 -11.54 -23.52 9.32
C CYS A 235 -12.54 -23.88 10.42
N GLY A 236 -13.12 -25.08 10.33
CA GLY A 236 -14.10 -25.52 11.34
C GLY A 236 -14.79 -26.88 11.17
N LYS A 237 -14.43 -27.73 10.20
CA LYS A 237 -15.04 -29.08 10.09
C LYS A 237 -14.08 -30.27 10.01
N ILE A 238 -12.76 -30.07 10.04
CA ILE A 238 -11.81 -31.17 9.86
C ILE A 238 -11.23 -31.69 11.20
N HIS A 239 -11.32 -30.93 12.30
CA HIS A 239 -10.78 -31.34 13.62
C HIS A 239 -11.81 -31.78 14.67
N GLN A 240 -13.00 -32.26 14.26
CA GLN A 240 -13.95 -32.92 15.19
C GLN A 240 -14.08 -34.45 15.00
N ASN A 241 -13.33 -35.06 14.07
CA ASN A 241 -13.43 -36.50 13.79
C ASN A 241 -12.19 -37.34 14.16
N ILE A 242 -11.27 -36.84 14.99
CA ILE A 242 -10.13 -37.65 15.49
C ILE A 242 -10.15 -37.76 17.01
N SER A 243 -11.32 -38.09 17.56
CA SER A 243 -11.46 -38.64 18.91
C SER A 243 -12.38 -39.85 18.82
N ASN A 244 -11.82 -40.99 18.37
CA ASN A 244 -12.23 -42.35 18.73
C ASN A 244 -11.50 -43.38 17.85
N ILE A 245 -10.19 -43.52 18.04
CA ILE A 245 -9.54 -44.81 17.80
C ILE A 245 -8.69 -45.11 19.03
N SER A 246 -9.31 -45.82 19.96
CA SER A 246 -8.65 -46.60 20.99
C SER A 246 -8.15 -47.90 20.37
N LEU A 247 -6.84 -48.12 20.38
CA LEU A 247 -6.17 -49.41 20.56
C LEU A 247 -4.83 -49.15 21.26
#